data_AF-A0AB33JFH0-F1
#
_entry.id   AF-A0AB33JFH0-F1
#
_cell.length_a   1.000
_cell.length_b   1.000
_cell.length_c   1.000
_cell.angle_alpha   90.00
_cell.angle_beta   90.00
_cell.angle_gamma   90.00
#
_symmetry.space_group_name_H-M   'P 1'
#
loop_
_entity.id
_entity.type
_entity.pdbx_description
1 polymer ?
#
loop_
_entity_poly.entity_id
_entity_poly.type
_entity_poly.pdbx_seq_one_letter_code
_entity_poly.pdbx_strand_id
1 'polypeptide(L)'
;MGKVEEWPKRYLVKVVIRPEGYNKIILEGMFVPKGNTCNANKIKKQCWEYLSANIDFKGNGIDPDKVEKEITIKAIPADFMVVEDKV
;
A
#
# COMPACT_ATOMS: atom_id res chain seq x y z
N MET A 1 19.63 -2.40 30.97
CA MET A 1 18.44 -2.57 30.09
C MET A 1 18.80 -2.07 28.71
N GLY A 2 18.97 -2.97 27.75
CA GLY A 2 19.30 -2.59 26.37
C GLY A 2 18.12 -1.86 25.71
N LYS A 3 18.40 -0.83 24.92
CA LYS A 3 17.39 -0.21 24.05
C LYS A 3 16.93 -1.27 23.06
N VAL A 4 15.66 -1.66 23.13
CA VAL A 4 15.04 -2.49 22.09
C VAL A 4 14.88 -1.57 20.87
N GLU A 5 15.59 -1.86 19.78
CA GLU A 5 15.35 -1.16 18.52
C GLU A 5 13.93 -1.48 18.05
N GLU A 6 13.07 -0.46 18.01
CA GLU A 6 11.74 -0.60 17.43
C GLU A 6 11.84 -0.61 15.91
N TRP A 7 11.51 -1.74 15.30
CA TRP A 7 11.44 -1.85 13.85
C TRP A 7 10.19 -1.13 13.30
N PRO A 8 10.27 -0.55 12.08
CA PRO A 8 9.11 0.03 11.42
C PRO A 8 7.97 -0.98 11.27
N LYS A 9 6.76 -0.62 11.72
CA LYS A 9 5.55 -1.41 11.47
C LYS A 9 5.33 -1.55 9.97
N ARG A 10 5.07 -2.76 9.52
CA ARG A 10 4.68 -3.05 8.14
C ARG A 10 3.17 -3.10 8.04
N TYR A 11 2.64 -2.63 6.92
CA TYR A 11 1.22 -2.66 6.65
C TYR A 11 0.97 -3.42 5.36
N LEU A 12 0.14 -4.45 5.41
CA LEU A 12 -0.45 -5.04 4.21
C LEU A 12 -1.54 -4.08 3.74
N VAL A 13 -1.42 -3.63 2.50
CA VAL A 13 -2.38 -2.75 1.86
C VAL A 13 -3.00 -3.51 0.70
N LYS A 14 -4.32 -3.63 0.72
CA LYS A 14 -5.10 -4.18 -0.38
C LYS A 14 -5.90 -3.05 -1.01
N VAL A 15 -5.78 -2.93 -2.32
CA VAL A 15 -6.46 -1.93 -3.13
C VAL A 15 -7.36 -2.66 -4.13
N VAL A 16 -8.66 -2.42 -4.02
CA VAL A 16 -9.63 -2.88 -5.01
C VAL A 16 -10.03 -1.69 -5.86
N ILE A 17 -9.89 -1.83 -7.16
CA ILE A 17 -10.18 -0.83 -8.18
C ILE A 17 -11.34 -1.41 -9.00
N ARG A 18 -12.46 -0.70 -9.05
CA ARG A 18 -13.66 -1.10 -9.82
C ARG A 18 -13.89 -0.06 -10.91
N PRO A 19 -13.44 -0.31 -12.15
CA PRO A 19 -13.75 0.55 -13.27
C PRO A 19 -15.17 0.24 -13.79
N GLU A 20 -15.92 1.29 -14.15
CA GLU A 20 -17.28 1.15 -14.66
C GLU A 20 -17.32 0.29 -15.94
N GLY A 21 -18.07 -0.81 -15.92
CA GLY A 21 -18.20 -1.71 -17.08
C GLY A 21 -17.03 -2.67 -17.31
N TYR A 22 -16.04 -2.71 -16.41
CA TYR A 22 -14.86 -3.58 -16.53
C TYR A 22 -14.69 -4.53 -15.33
N ASN A 23 -13.81 -5.52 -15.50
CA ASN A 23 -13.44 -6.43 -14.43
C ASN A 23 -12.71 -5.67 -13.31
N LYS A 24 -13.01 -6.05 -12.06
CA LYS A 24 -12.32 -5.52 -10.87
C LYS A 24 -10.82 -5.84 -10.94
N ILE A 25 -9.99 -4.88 -10.57
CA ILE A 25 -8.55 -5.05 -10.38
C ILE A 25 -8.29 -5.11 -8.87
N ILE A 26 -7.59 -6.15 -8.43
CA ILE A 26 -7.22 -6.33 -7.02
C ILE A 26 -5.71 -6.33 -6.92
N LEU A 27 -5.17 -5.41 -6.15
CA LEU A 27 -3.75 -5.26 -5.90
C LEU A 27 -3.48 -5.43 -4.40
N GLU A 28 -2.42 -6.16 -4.08
CA GLU A 28 -1.93 -6.30 -2.71
C GLU A 28 -0.45 -5.90 -2.68
N GLY A 29 -0.07 -5.14 -1.66
CA GLY A 29 1.29 -4.64 -1.51
C GLY A 29 1.63 -4.37 -0.05
N MET A 30 2.92 -4.21 0.22
CA MET A 30 3.42 -3.82 1.54
C MET A 30 3.74 -2.33 1.58
N PHE A 31 3.31 -1.67 2.64
CA PHE A 31 3.72 -0.31 2.96
C PHE A 31 4.66 -0.32 4.16
N VAL A 32 5.84 0.27 3.99
CA VAL A 32 6.84 0.48 5.05
C VAL A 32 6.95 1.98 5.32
N PRO A 33 6.58 2.46 6.51
CA PRO A 33 6.72 3.87 6.88
C PRO A 33 8.18 4.29 6.97
N LYS A 34 8.45 5.58 6.69
CA LYS A 34 9.77 6.19 6.93
C LYS A 34 10.16 6.30 8.42
N GLY A 35 9.21 6.10 9.34
CA GLY A 35 9.43 6.03 10.79
C GLY A 35 8.80 4.76 11.37
N ASN A 36 8.51 4.70 12.67
CA ASN A 36 8.04 3.45 13.28
C ASN A 36 6.60 3.08 12.92
N THR A 37 5.72 4.08 12.74
CA THR A 37 4.30 3.85 12.42
C THR A 37 3.79 4.90 11.42
N CYS A 38 2.63 4.62 10.82
CA CYS A 38 1.91 5.58 9.99
C CYS A 38 0.40 5.43 10.19
N ASN A 39 -0.32 6.54 10.11
CA ASN A 39 -1.78 6.50 10.23
C ASN A 39 -2.41 6.02 8.91
N ALA A 40 -3.60 5.42 9.02
CA ALA A 40 -4.29 4.81 7.90
C ALA A 40 -4.54 5.79 6.74
N ASN A 41 -4.93 7.04 7.02
CA ASN A 41 -5.24 8.03 5.98
C ASN A 41 -4.00 8.37 5.13
N LYS A 42 -2.85 8.53 5.77
CA LYS A 42 -1.59 8.79 5.08
C LYS A 42 -1.13 7.59 4.25
N ILE A 43 -1.28 6.37 4.76
CA ILE A 43 -1.03 5.13 4.00
C ILE A 43 -1.93 5.08 2.76
N LYS A 44 -3.25 5.26 2.93
CA LYS A 44 -4.22 5.25 1.81
C LYS A 44 -3.85 6.25 0.73
N LYS A 45 -3.52 7.49 1.13
CA LYS A 45 -3.13 8.56 0.20
C LYS A 45 -1.87 8.19 -0.59
N GLN A 46 -0.79 7.82 0.09
CA GLN A 46 0.49 7.52 -0.57
C GLN A 46 0.42 6.26 -1.44
N CYS A 47 -0.29 5.22 -1.00
CA CYS A 47 -0.52 4.04 -1.81
C CYS A 47 -1.32 4.37 -3.07
N TRP A 48 -2.38 5.19 -2.95
CA TRP A 48 -3.15 5.60 -4.12
C TRP A 48 -2.32 6.44 -5.09
N GLU A 49 -1.58 7.45 -4.61
CA GLU A 49 -0.72 8.30 -5.44
C GLU A 49 0.30 7.48 -6.23
N TYR A 50 0.95 6.52 -5.57
CA TYR A 50 1.88 5.59 -6.22
C TYR A 50 1.18 4.74 -7.28
N LEU A 51 0.08 4.08 -6.93
CA LEU A 51 -0.63 3.20 -7.86
C LEU A 51 -1.21 3.97 -9.05
N SER A 52 -1.81 5.14 -8.82
CA SER A 52 -2.42 5.95 -9.87
C SER A 52 -1.41 6.46 -10.90
N ALA A 53 -0.16 6.64 -10.49
CA ALA A 53 0.92 7.04 -11.39
C ALA A 53 1.51 5.86 -12.18
N ASN A 54 1.37 4.62 -11.70
CA ASN A 54 2.01 3.43 -12.28
C ASN A 54 1.03 2.49 -13.01
N ILE A 55 -0.28 2.61 -12.77
CA ILE A 55 -1.30 1.86 -13.50
C ILE A 55 -1.66 2.64 -14.75
N ASP A 56 -1.48 2.02 -15.91
CA ASP A 56 -1.93 2.58 -17.19
C ASP A 56 -3.44 2.41 -17.37
N PHE A 57 -4.23 3.24 -16.68
CA PHE A 57 -5.69 3.19 -16.81
C PHE A 57 -6.13 3.46 -18.26
N LYS A 58 -5.53 4.48 -18.90
CA LYS A 58 -5.92 4.88 -20.26
C LYS A 58 -5.59 3.82 -21.30
N GLY A 59 -4.43 3.18 -21.24
CA GLY A 59 -4.07 2.07 -22.12
C GLY A 59 -4.96 0.83 -21.93
N ASN A 60 -5.60 0.70 -20.78
CA ASN A 60 -6.61 -0.33 -20.51
C ASN A 60 -8.05 0.12 -20.79
N GLY A 61 -8.26 1.30 -21.39
CA GLY A 61 -9.60 1.83 -21.68
C GLY A 61 -10.39 2.28 -20.46
N ILE A 62 -9.71 2.47 -19.32
CA ILE A 62 -10.30 2.86 -18.04
C ILE A 62 -10.12 4.37 -17.85
N ASP A 63 -11.22 5.06 -17.54
CA ASP A 63 -11.18 6.44 -17.09
C ASP A 63 -10.82 6.48 -15.58
N PRO A 64 -9.65 7.05 -15.19
CA PRO A 64 -9.23 7.10 -13.79
C PRO A 64 -10.18 7.89 -12.89
N ASP A 65 -10.99 8.80 -13.44
CA ASP A 65 -12.00 9.56 -12.68
C ASP A 65 -13.27 8.74 -12.40
N LYS A 66 -13.47 7.64 -13.14
CA LYS A 66 -14.60 6.69 -12.99
C LYS A 66 -14.22 5.40 -12.30
N VAL A 67 -13.13 5.43 -11.53
CA VAL A 67 -12.68 4.29 -10.74
C VAL A 67 -13.15 4.45 -9.31
N GLU A 68 -13.99 3.52 -8.85
CA GLU A 68 -14.20 3.34 -7.41
C GLU A 68 -12.97 2.62 -6.83
N LYS A 69 -12.48 3.11 -5.69
CA LYS A 69 -11.36 2.50 -4.97
C LYS A 69 -11.68 2.21 -3.52
N GLU A 70 -11.33 1.01 -3.12
CA GLU A 70 -11.41 0.56 -1.73
C GLU A 70 -10.00 0.18 -1.28
N ILE A 71 -9.52 0.84 -0.23
CA ILE A 71 -8.20 0.58 0.35
C ILE A 71 -8.36 0.06 1.78
N THR A 72 -7.98 -1.19 1.99
CA THR A 72 -7.92 -1.81 3.31
C THR A 72 -6.47 -1.93 3.76
N ILE A 73 -6.26 -1.71 5.06
CA ILE A 73 -4.93 -1.67 5.67
C ILE A 73 -4.95 -2.60 6.87
N LYS A 74 -3.99 -3.51 6.91
CA LYS A 74 -3.75 -4.40 8.05
C LYS A 74 -2.31 -4.24 8.51
N ALA A 75 -2.12 -3.83 9.76
CA ALA A 75 -0.79 -3.89 10.36
C ALA A 75 -0.34 -5.35 10.49
N ILE A 76 0.90 -5.63 10.08
CA ILE A 76 1.49 -6.95 10.21
C ILE A 76 2.36 -6.92 11.48
N PRO A 77 2.00 -7.64 12.55
CA PRO A 77 2.89 -7.80 13.68
C PRO A 77 4.13 -8.60 13.23
N ALA A 78 5.32 -8.16 13.63
CA ALA A 78 6.57 -8.84 13.33
C ALA A 78 7.48 -8.74 14.55
N ASP A 79 7.94 -9.90 15.04
CA ASP A 79 8.86 -9.96 16.18
C ASP A 79 10.33 -9.74 15.75
N PHE A 80 10.66 -10.02 14.48
CA PHE A 80 11.98 -9.77 13.90
C PHE A 80 11.89 -9.50 12.39
N MET A 81 12.91 -8.83 11.84
CA MET A 81 12.99 -8.46 10.43
C MET A 81 14.42 -8.61 9.92
N VAL A 82 14.64 -9.52 8.97
CA VAL A 82 15.94 -9.69 8.31
C VAL A 82 15.87 -8.96 6.97
N VAL A 83 16.80 -8.02 6.76
CA VAL A 83 17.00 -7.35 5.46
C VAL A 83 18.35 -7.83 4.96
N GLU A 84 18.34 -8.62 3.89
CA GLU A 84 19.56 -9.22 3.32
C GLU A 84 20.52 -8.16 2.76
N ASP A 85 19.98 -7.07 2.21
CA ASP A 85 20.74 -6.05 1.46
C ASP A 85 21.09 -4.78 2.25
N LYS A 86 21.39 -4.87 3.55
CA LYS A 86 22.07 -3.75 4.23
C LYS A 86 23.58 -3.85 4.00
N VAL A 87 24.02 -3.45 2.80
CA VAL A 87 25.42 -3.05 2.53
C VAL A 87 25.52 -1.53 2.69
#